data_AF-A0A2M7TD84-F1
#
_entry.id   AF-A0A2M7TD84-F1
#
_cell.length_a   1.000
_cell.length_b   1.000
_cell.length_c   1.000
_cell.angle_alpha   90.00
_cell.angle_beta   90.00
_cell.angle_gamma   90.00
#
_symmetry.space_group_name_H-M   'P 1'
#
loop_
_entity.id
_entity.type
_entity.pdbx_description
1 polymer ?
#
loop_
_entity_poly.entity_id
_entity_poly.type
_entity_poly.pdbx_seq_one_letter_code
_entity_poly.pdbx_strand_id
1 'polypeptide(L)'
;MKKIVLIFTGWIIIIATVFLSFYNRSITEYHKIDPITGEEYGEMGFYTDWTKMAWYLAGVTVVYCVTCFVVLHLRKKKSATLDEAKKK
;
A
#
# COMPACT_ATOMS: atom_id res chain seq x y z
N MET A 1 16.43 -10.15 -14.72
CA MET A 1 16.14 -10.49 -13.31
C MET A 1 16.30 -9.32 -12.34
N LYS A 2 17.44 -8.62 -12.26
CA LYS A 2 17.66 -7.52 -11.27
C LYS A 2 16.54 -6.45 -11.20
N LYS A 3 15.98 -6.06 -12.35
CA LYS A 3 14.86 -5.08 -12.43
C LYS A 3 13.54 -5.61 -11.88
N ILE A 4 13.28 -6.91 -12.04
CA ILE A 4 12.05 -7.57 -11.56
C ILE A 4 12.10 -7.71 -10.04
N VAL A 5 13.27 -8.07 -9.49
CA VAL A 5 13.49 -8.16 -8.04
C VAL A 5 13.20 -6.82 -7.37
N LEU A 6 13.72 -5.71 -7.89
CA LEU A 6 13.45 -4.36 -7.33
C LEU A 6 11.96 -3.98 -7.35
N ILE A 7 11.21 -4.42 -8.36
CA ILE A 7 9.77 -4.18 -8.44
C ILE A 7 9.04 -4.99 -7.35
N PHE A 8 9.35 -6.28 -7.21
CA PHE A 8 8.75 -7.10 -6.16
C PHE A 8 9.11 -6.61 -4.75
N THR A 9 10.36 -6.24 -4.50
CA THR A 9 10.78 -5.69 -3.20
C THR A 9 10.02 -4.39 -2.88
N GLY A 10 9.86 -3.48 -3.85
CA GLY A 10 9.07 -2.27 -3.67
C GLY A 10 7.60 -2.55 -3.35
N TRP A 11 7.00 -3.52 -4.03
CA TRP A 11 5.61 -3.92 -3.79
C TRP A 11 5.42 -4.54 -2.39
N ILE A 12 6.34 -5.39 -1.94
CA ILE A 12 6.30 -6.00 -0.59
C ILE A 12 6.37 -4.91 0.49
N ILE A 13 7.25 -3.91 0.33
CA ILE A 13 7.36 -2.79 1.28
C ILE A 13 6.04 -2.02 1.39
N ILE A 14 5.36 -1.79 0.25
CA ILE A 14 4.07 -1.11 0.22
C ILE A 14 3.01 -1.91 1.02
N ILE A 15 2.92 -3.22 0.80
CA ILE A 15 1.97 -4.07 1.53
C ILE A 15 2.25 -4.05 3.02
N ALA A 16 3.51 -4.21 3.42
CA ALA A 16 3.91 -4.18 4.82
C ALA A 16 3.54 -2.84 5.47
N THR A 17 3.72 -1.72 4.77
CA THR A 17 3.39 -0.38 5.26
C THR A 17 1.88 -0.21 5.45
N VAL A 18 1.07 -0.66 4.49
CA VAL A 18 -0.39 -0.63 4.59
C VAL A 18 -0.85 -1.49 5.77
N PHE A 19 -0.35 -2.73 5.86
CA PHE A 19 -0.71 -3.65 6.93
C PHE A 19 -0.38 -3.09 8.31
N LEU A 20 0.84 -2.56 8.51
CA LEU A 20 1.26 -1.96 9.78
C LEU A 20 0.41 -0.74 10.16
N SER A 21 0.04 0.08 9.17
CA SER A 21 -0.79 1.27 9.40
C SER A 21 -2.22 0.91 9.85
N PHE A 22 -2.81 -0.12 9.25
CA PHE A 22 -4.14 -0.59 9.64
C PHE A 22 -4.12 -1.42 10.92
N TYR A 23 -3.05 -2.17 11.18
CA TYR A 23 -2.86 -2.93 12.42
C TYR A 23 -2.67 -2.01 13.64
N ASN A 24 -1.88 -0.94 13.52
CA ASN A 24 -1.76 0.04 14.60
C ASN A 24 -3.06 0.80 14.85
N ARG A 25 -3.87 1.01 13.79
CA ARG A 25 -5.16 1.71 13.89
C ARG A 25 -6.26 0.83 14.50
N SER A 26 -6.16 -0.49 14.38
CA SER A 26 -7.16 -1.41 14.91
C SER A 26 -7.07 -1.62 16.42
N ILE A 27 -5.98 -1.16 17.05
CA ILE A 27 -5.93 -0.94 18.51
C ILE A 27 -6.67 0.36 18.77
N THR A 28 -7.98 0.26 18.99
CA THR A 28 -8.82 1.40 19.34
C THR A 28 -9.59 1.05 20.59
N GLU A 29 -9.59 1.95 21.56
CA GLU A 29 -10.41 1.86 22.77
C GLU A 29 -11.84 2.24 22.36
N TYR A 30 -12.79 1.31 22.50
CA TYR A 30 -14.21 1.64 22.33
C TYR A 30 -14.82 1.84 23.70
N HIS A 31 -15.53 2.95 23.86
CA HIS A 31 -16.36 3.17 25.02
C HIS A 31 -17.66 2.39 24.84
N LYS A 32 -17.93 1.47 25.77
CA LYS A 32 -19.21 0.78 25.89
C LYS A 32 -19.89 1.23 27.17
N ILE A 33 -21.22 1.34 27.11
CA ILE A 33 -22.06 1.57 28.28
C ILE A 33 -22.54 0.21 28.75
N ASP A 34 -22.25 -0.14 29.99
CA ASP A 34 -22.79 -1.34 30.61
C ASP A 34 -24.33 -1.21 30.69
N PRO A 35 -25.10 -2.15 30.09
CA PRO A 35 -26.55 -2.05 30.06
C PRO A 35 -27.23 -2.28 31.42
N ILE A 36 -26.51 -2.83 32.40
CA ILE A 36 -27.01 -3.14 33.74
C ILE A 36 -26.66 -2.01 34.71
N THR A 37 -25.41 -1.52 34.70
CA THR A 37 -24.92 -0.52 35.65
C THR A 37 -24.96 0.91 35.11
N GLY A 38 -24.99 1.09 33.78
CA GLY A 38 -24.92 2.39 33.12
C GLY A 38 -23.53 3.03 33.13
N GLU A 39 -22.50 2.33 33.62
CA GLU A 39 -21.14 2.85 33.65
C GLU A 39 -20.48 2.75 32.26
N GLU A 40 -19.74 3.80 31.88
CA GLU A 40 -18.87 3.75 30.69
C GLU A 40 -17.56 3.04 31.04
N TYR A 41 -17.20 2.04 30.26
CA TYR A 41 -15.90 1.39 30.34
C TYR A 41 -15.24 1.34 28.96
N GLY A 42 -13.92 1.53 28.94
CA GLY A 42 -13.08 1.38 27.76
C GLY A 42 -12.75 -0.09 27.54
N GLU A 43 -13.13 -0.65 26.38
CA GLU A 43 -12.71 -1.98 25.96
C GLU A 43 -11.72 -1.87 24.80
N MET A 44 -10.51 -2.40 24.99
CA MET A 44 -9.53 -2.54 23.93
C MET A 44 -9.98 -3.68 23.00
N GLY A 45 -10.44 -3.33 21.80
CA GLY A 45 -10.85 -4.31 20.80
C GLY A 45 -10.10 -4.13 19.49
N PHE A 46 -9.94 -5.23 18.74
CA PHE A 46 -9.44 -5.17 17.37
C PHE A 46 -10.57 -4.82 16.41
N TYR A 47 -10.68 -3.55 16.00
CA TYR A 47 -11.54 -3.16 14.87
C TYR A 47 -10.67 -2.91 13.65
N THR A 48 -10.40 -3.98 12.91
CA THR A 48 -9.80 -3.86 11.58
C THR A 48 -10.94 -3.94 10.56
N ASP A 49 -11.26 -2.82 9.91
CA ASP A 49 -12.14 -2.82 8.74
C ASP A 49 -11.35 -3.38 7.54
N TRP A 50 -11.35 -4.72 7.44
CA TRP A 50 -10.64 -5.47 6.40
C TRP A 50 -11.06 -5.05 4.99
N THR A 51 -12.31 -4.62 4.82
CA THR A 51 -12.82 -4.12 3.54
C THR A 51 -12.16 -2.79 3.18
N LYS A 52 -12.07 -1.83 4.11
CA LYS A 52 -11.33 -0.57 3.88
C LYS A 52 -9.85 -0.82 3.60
N MET A 53 -9.23 -1.76 4.33
CA MET A 53 -7.84 -2.14 4.08
C MET A 53 -7.66 -2.70 2.66
N ALA A 54 -8.55 -3.57 2.20
CA ALA A 54 -8.52 -4.14 0.86
C ALA A 54 -8.67 -3.07 -0.23
N TRP A 55 -9.59 -2.11 -0.07
CA TRP A 55 -9.74 -0.98 -0.99
C TRP A 55 -8.48 -0.10 -1.06
N TYR A 56 -7.87 0.17 0.10
CA TYR A 56 -6.62 0.91 0.15
C TYR A 56 -5.48 0.17 -0.58
N LEU A 57 -5.35 -1.13 -0.32
CA LEU A 57 -4.33 -1.98 -0.96
C LEU A 57 -4.52 -2.03 -2.49
N ALA A 58 -5.77 -2.14 -2.95
CA ALA A 58 -6.10 -2.11 -4.37
C ALA A 58 -5.73 -0.76 -5.01
N GLY A 59 -6.09 0.36 -4.38
CA GLY A 59 -5.76 1.70 -4.87
C GLY A 59 -4.26 1.93 -4.98
N VAL A 60 -3.49 1.58 -3.94
CA VAL A 60 -2.03 1.76 -3.97
C VAL A 60 -1.37 0.83 -4.98
N THR A 61 -1.89 -0.39 -5.18
CA THR A 61 -1.40 -1.33 -6.20
C THR A 61 -1.58 -0.76 -7.62
N VAL A 62 -2.73 -0.16 -7.92
CA VAL A 62 -2.98 0.48 -9.21
C VAL A 62 -1.97 1.61 -9.46
N VAL A 63 -1.78 2.50 -8.48
CA VAL A 63 -0.81 3.61 -8.59
C VAL A 63 0.62 3.09 -8.81
N TYR A 64 0.99 2.02 -8.10
CA TYR A 64 2.29 1.38 -8.25
C TYR A 64 2.49 0.82 -9.68
N CYS A 65 1.51 0.09 -10.20
CA CYS A 65 1.55 -0.47 -11.55
C CYS A 65 1.66 0.62 -12.62
N VAL A 66 0.87 1.70 -12.51
CA VAL A 66 0.93 2.83 -13.44
C VAL A 66 2.31 3.50 -13.39
N THR A 67 2.86 3.70 -12.19
CA THR A 67 4.19 4.29 -12.01
C THR A 67 5.26 3.42 -12.66
N CYS A 68 5.23 2.10 -12.44
CA CYS A 68 6.14 1.17 -13.09
C CYS A 68 6.01 1.20 -14.62
N PHE A 69 4.78 1.23 -15.14
CA PHE A 69 4.52 1.30 -16.57
C PHE A 69 5.11 2.56 -17.21
N VAL A 70 4.89 3.73 -16.59
CA VAL A 70 5.44 5.03 -17.04
C VAL A 70 6.97 4.98 -17.03
N VAL A 71 7.58 4.50 -15.95
CA VAL A 71 9.05 4.40 -15.84
C VAL A 71 9.63 3.47 -16.91
N LEU A 72 8.98 2.33 -17.19
CA LEU A 72 9.41 1.40 -18.24
C LEU A 72 9.26 2.03 -19.63
N HIS A 73 8.17 2.74 -19.90
CA HIS A 73 7.95 3.44 -21.17
C HIS A 73 8.96 4.56 -21.42
N LEU A 74 9.20 5.41 -20.41
CA LEU A 74 10.19 6.48 -20.50
C LEU A 74 11.61 5.94 -20.73
N ARG A 75 11.97 4.84 -20.08
CA ARG A 75 13.25 4.16 -20.30
C ARG A 75 13.39 3.62 -21.72
N LYS A 76 12.33 3.00 -22.26
CA LYS A 76 12.33 2.50 -23.65
C LYS A 76 12.51 3.63 -24.66
N LYS A 77 11.82 4.75 -24.46
CA LYS A 77 11.94 5.95 -25.31
C LYS A 77 13.36 6.54 -25.28
N LYS A 78 13.97 6.62 -24.09
CA LYS A 78 15.36 7.12 -23.92
C LYS A 78 16.40 6.21 -24.59
N SER A 79 16.25 4.89 -24.50
CA SER A 79 17.16 3.95 -25.16
C SER A 79 17.09 4.10 -26.69
N ALA A 80 15.89 4.21 -27.27
CA ALA A 80 15.72 4.38 -28.71
C ALA A 80 16.41 5.66 -29.24
N THR A 81 16.26 6.79 -28.53
CA THR A 81 16.95 8.05 -28.90
C THR A 81 18.47 7.97 -28.78
N LEU A 82 19.00 7.17 -27.85
CA LEU A 82 20.44 6.99 -27.65
C LEU A 82 21.07 6.12 -28.75
N ASP A 83 20.33 5.13 -29.24
CA ASP A 83 20.75 4.27 -30.35
C ASP A 83 20.73 5.02 -31.68
N GLU A 84 19.76 5.93 -31.89
CA GLU A 84 19.75 6.84 -33.03
C GLU A 84 20.90 7.86 -32.98
N ALA A 85 21.20 8.41 -31.80
CA ALA A 85 22.30 9.36 -31.60
C ALA A 85 23.70 8.72 -31.78
N LYS A 86 23.85 7.41 -31.57
CA LYS A 86 25.11 6.68 -31.81
C LYS A 86 25.32 6.26 -33.27
N LYS A 87 24.28 6.31 -34.10
CA LYS A 87 24.34 5.96 -35.52
C LYS A 87 24.67 7.14 -36.45
N LYS A 88 24.62 8.38 -35.93
CA LYS A 88 25.14 9.59 -36.58
C LYS A 88 26.55 9.87 -36.10
#